data_AF-A0A7J3ZQF1-F1
#
_entry.id   AF-A0A7J3ZQF1-F1
#
_cell.length_a   1.000
_cell.length_b   1.000
_cell.length_c   1.000
_cell.angle_alpha   90.00
_cell.angle_beta   90.00
_cell.angle_gamma   90.00
#
_symmetry.space_group_name_H-M   'P 1'
#
loop_
_entity.id
_entity.type
_entity.pdbx_description
1 polymer ?
#
loop_
_entity_poly.entity_id
_entity_poly.type
_entity_poly.pdbx_seq_one_letter_code
_entity_poly.pdbx_strand_id
1 'polypeptide(L)'
;MLTKILSDLETEITSLKQRRSILKTLFDEGKISTAAFNIINRRILEIETASHHLKEAITNNIRFWEKTTAEGIKFLESLLVEFRFLNLIGGIDDEKWRDIDVILNLGINSLKEHLDKSVKKCTGLENTLLLVKRQNSQRLSRGIKAIREHDELASTSLEETKPLNESHCMNPWKPNCRRTDIKLSIYYNGRFLPICRRCWSEISEKNIEWTVQESTY
;
A
#
# COMPACT_ATOMS: atom_id res chain seq x y z
N MET A 1 14.56 -5.86 -8.98
CA MET A 1 13.12 -6.03 -9.24
C MET A 1 12.31 -4.94 -8.57
N LEU A 2 12.53 -4.65 -7.27
CA LEU A 2 11.86 -3.54 -6.59
C LEU A 2 12.18 -2.17 -7.18
N THR A 3 13.44 -1.95 -7.57
CA THR A 3 13.86 -0.74 -8.31
C THR A 3 13.10 -0.56 -9.62
N LYS A 4 12.86 -1.66 -10.34
CA LYS A 4 12.04 -1.68 -11.55
C LYS A 4 10.58 -1.36 -11.24
N ILE A 5 10.00 -1.96 -10.20
CA ILE A 5 8.62 -1.69 -9.77
C ILE A 5 8.45 -0.21 -9.38
N LEU A 6 9.41 0.37 -8.65
CA LEU A 6 9.40 1.79 -8.32
C LEU A 6 9.47 2.67 -9.57
N SER A 7 10.35 2.34 -10.52
CA SER A 7 10.45 3.03 -11.80
C SER A 7 9.14 2.92 -12.60
N ASP A 8 8.56 1.74 -12.72
CA ASP A 8 7.31 1.51 -13.44
C ASP A 8 6.16 2.32 -12.79
N LEU A 9 6.10 2.36 -11.47
CA LEU A 9 5.09 3.13 -10.73
C LEU A 9 5.29 4.65 -10.89
N GLU A 10 6.55 5.12 -10.92
CA GLU A 10 6.90 6.51 -11.25
C GLU A 10 6.39 6.89 -12.64
N THR A 11 6.64 6.02 -13.64
CA THR A 11 6.17 6.25 -15.01
C THR A 11 4.64 6.28 -15.09
N GLU A 12 3.93 5.42 -14.36
CA GLU A 12 2.47 5.43 -14.34
C GLU A 12 1.92 6.70 -13.67
N ILE A 13 2.53 7.15 -12.57
CA ILE A 13 2.14 8.41 -11.91
C ILE A 13 2.32 9.60 -12.86
N THR A 14 3.43 9.67 -13.59
CA THR A 14 3.67 10.74 -14.56
C THR A 14 2.67 10.69 -15.74
N SER A 15 2.38 9.49 -16.24
CA SER A 15 1.35 9.25 -17.26
C SER A 15 -0.04 9.70 -16.81
N LEU A 16 -0.44 9.40 -15.57
CA LEU A 16 -1.71 9.84 -14.99
C LEU A 16 -1.80 11.36 -14.88
N LYS A 17 -0.71 12.02 -14.46
CA LYS A 17 -0.63 13.49 -14.41
C LYS A 17 -0.79 14.11 -15.80
N GLN A 18 -0.14 13.52 -16.82
CA GLN A 18 -0.26 13.98 -18.20
C GLN A 18 -1.70 13.79 -18.72
N ARG A 19 -2.31 12.62 -18.51
CA ARG A 19 -3.72 12.37 -18.88
C ARG A 19 -4.68 13.35 -18.22
N ARG A 20 -4.44 13.72 -16.94
CA ARG A 20 -5.22 14.75 -16.25
C ARG A 20 -5.05 16.14 -16.87
N SER A 21 -3.85 16.49 -17.29
CA SER A 21 -3.60 17.76 -17.99
C SER A 21 -4.38 17.84 -19.30
N ILE A 22 -4.37 16.76 -20.10
CA ILE A 22 -5.13 16.67 -21.35
C ILE A 22 -6.64 16.73 -21.08
N LEU A 23 -7.12 16.03 -20.05
CA LEU A 23 -8.52 16.08 -19.65
C LEU A 23 -8.94 17.52 -19.30
N LYS A 24 -8.06 18.26 -18.62
CA LYS A 24 -8.29 19.66 -18.28
C LYS A 24 -8.35 20.54 -19.53
N THR A 25 -7.43 20.40 -20.48
CA THR A 25 -7.49 21.18 -21.73
C THR A 25 -8.77 20.89 -22.52
N LEU A 26 -9.23 19.64 -22.59
CA LEU A 26 -10.49 19.29 -23.24
C LEU A 26 -11.71 19.92 -22.57
N PHE A 27 -11.67 20.06 -21.24
CA PHE A 27 -12.73 20.74 -20.49
C PHE A 27 -12.71 22.25 -20.75
N ASP A 28 -11.52 22.87 -20.71
CA ASP A 28 -11.35 24.30 -20.95
C ASP A 28 -11.76 24.68 -22.40
N GLU A 29 -11.54 23.78 -23.36
CA GLU A 29 -11.99 23.90 -24.76
C GLU A 29 -13.50 23.65 -24.95
N GLY A 30 -14.24 23.30 -23.89
CA GLY A 30 -15.68 23.00 -23.96
C GLY A 30 -16.04 21.69 -24.67
N LYS A 31 -15.05 20.83 -24.96
CA LYS A 31 -15.26 19.55 -25.68
C LYS A 31 -15.88 18.47 -24.80
N ILE A 32 -15.86 18.64 -23.49
CA ILE A 32 -16.46 17.71 -22.52
C ILE A 32 -17.32 18.47 -21.50
N SER A 33 -18.40 17.83 -21.06
CA SER A 33 -19.27 18.40 -20.03
C SER A 33 -18.58 18.42 -18.66
N THR A 34 -19.00 19.33 -17.80
CA THR A 34 -18.53 19.43 -16.41
C THR A 34 -18.75 18.12 -15.63
N ALA A 35 -19.88 17.45 -15.89
CA ALA A 35 -20.17 16.15 -15.26
C ALA A 35 -19.16 15.07 -15.68
N ALA A 36 -18.86 14.97 -16.98
CA ALA A 36 -17.88 14.02 -17.50
C ALA A 36 -16.46 14.31 -16.98
N PHE A 37 -16.06 15.59 -16.97
CA PHE A 37 -14.78 16.04 -16.41
C PHE A 37 -14.64 15.61 -14.94
N ASN A 38 -15.64 15.91 -14.12
CA ASN A 38 -15.59 15.63 -12.68
C ASN A 38 -15.47 14.13 -12.38
N ILE A 39 -16.21 13.27 -13.10
CA ILE A 39 -16.16 11.81 -12.90
C ILE A 39 -14.77 11.26 -13.25
N ILE A 40 -14.24 11.64 -14.42
CA ILE A 40 -12.94 11.14 -14.89
C ILE A 40 -11.81 11.71 -14.03
N ASN A 41 -11.83 13.00 -13.73
CA ASN A 41 -10.80 13.65 -12.91
C ASN A 41 -10.74 13.05 -11.50
N ARG A 42 -11.90 12.82 -10.86
CA ARG A 42 -11.97 12.13 -9.57
C ARG A 42 -11.32 10.75 -9.65
N ARG A 43 -11.62 9.98 -10.70
CA ARG A 43 -11.05 8.64 -10.88
C ARG A 43 -9.54 8.66 -11.09
N ILE A 44 -9.04 9.61 -11.88
CA ILE A 44 -7.61 9.79 -12.09
C ILE A 44 -6.92 10.16 -10.77
N LEU A 45 -7.50 11.06 -9.98
CA LEU A 45 -7.00 11.45 -8.65
C LEU A 45 -6.98 10.26 -7.67
N GLU A 46 -8.03 9.45 -7.62
CA GLU A 46 -8.07 8.23 -6.80
C GLU A 46 -6.93 7.27 -7.16
N ILE A 47 -6.66 7.08 -8.45
CA ILE A 47 -5.59 6.18 -8.90
C ILE A 47 -4.21 6.81 -8.63
N GLU A 48 -4.04 8.11 -8.84
CA GLU A 48 -2.78 8.82 -8.56
C GLU A 48 -2.42 8.75 -7.08
N THR A 49 -3.38 9.02 -6.19
CA THR A 49 -3.18 8.95 -4.73
C THR A 49 -2.84 7.54 -4.27
N ALA A 50 -3.58 6.53 -4.74
CA ALA A 50 -3.28 5.12 -4.43
C ALA A 50 -1.89 4.70 -4.93
N SER A 51 -1.51 5.09 -6.14
CA SER A 51 -0.18 4.83 -6.70
C SER A 51 0.92 5.51 -5.87
N HIS A 52 0.70 6.74 -5.41
CA HIS A 52 1.65 7.45 -4.54
C HIS A 52 1.83 6.74 -3.19
N HIS A 53 0.72 6.34 -2.55
CA HIS A 53 0.76 5.63 -1.27
C HIS A 53 1.51 4.29 -1.40
N LEU A 54 1.29 3.57 -2.50
CA LEU A 54 2.01 2.32 -2.77
C LEU A 54 3.51 2.57 -2.94
N LYS A 55 3.88 3.62 -3.67
CA LYS A 55 5.29 4.01 -3.87
C LYS A 55 5.98 4.29 -2.54
N GLU A 56 5.31 5.08 -1.69
CA GLU A 56 5.80 5.45 -0.37
C GLU A 56 5.96 4.22 0.53
N ALA A 57 4.96 3.34 0.58
CA ALA A 57 5.01 2.12 1.37
C ALA A 57 6.17 1.20 0.95
N ILE A 58 6.39 1.00 -0.36
CA ILE A 58 7.52 0.21 -0.87
C ILE A 58 8.85 0.86 -0.50
N THR A 59 8.96 2.18 -0.66
CA THR A 59 10.19 2.92 -0.33
C THR A 59 10.53 2.82 1.15
N ASN A 60 9.53 2.98 2.02
CA ASN A 60 9.70 2.86 3.47
C ASN A 60 10.12 1.43 3.86
N ASN A 61 9.55 0.41 3.21
CA ASN A 61 9.92 -0.98 3.46
C ASN A 61 11.38 -1.25 3.09
N ILE A 62 11.83 -0.77 1.92
CA ILE A 62 13.24 -0.90 1.49
C ILE A 62 14.16 -0.24 2.52
N ARG A 63 13.87 1.00 2.90
CA ARG A 63 14.67 1.77 3.86
C ARG A 63 14.75 1.08 5.23
N PHE A 64 13.64 0.48 5.67
CA PHE A 64 13.59 -0.28 6.92
C PHE A 64 14.55 -1.47 6.87
N TRP A 65 14.49 -2.30 5.82
CA TRP A 65 15.37 -3.47 5.71
C TRP A 65 16.83 -3.11 5.51
N GLU A 66 17.14 -2.05 4.76
CA GLU A 66 18.50 -1.51 4.64
C GLU A 66 19.07 -1.13 6.01
N LYS A 67 18.30 -0.39 6.81
CA LYS A 67 18.70 0.02 8.15
C LYS A 67 18.90 -1.18 9.07
N THR A 68 17.91 -2.05 9.18
CA THR A 68 17.96 -3.22 10.07
C THR A 68 19.12 -4.16 9.70
N THR A 69 19.37 -4.35 8.40
CA THR A 69 20.48 -5.19 7.95
C THR A 69 21.83 -4.55 8.24
N ALA A 70 21.97 -3.24 8.03
CA ALA A 70 23.20 -2.52 8.35
C ALA A 70 23.52 -2.56 9.86
N GLU A 71 22.51 -2.41 10.71
CA GLU A 71 22.65 -2.53 12.16
C GLU A 71 23.08 -3.95 12.57
N GLY A 72 22.48 -4.98 11.97
CA GLY A 72 22.87 -6.38 12.19
C GLY A 72 24.31 -6.68 11.77
N ILE A 73 24.74 -6.20 10.59
CA ILE A 73 26.12 -6.35 10.11
C ILE A 73 27.09 -5.68 11.09
N LYS A 74 26.82 -4.44 11.49
CA LYS A 74 27.66 -3.69 12.43
C LYS A 74 27.80 -4.40 13.78
N PHE A 75 26.72 -5.02 14.27
CA PHE A 75 26.74 -5.80 15.50
C PHE A 75 27.69 -7.01 15.37
N LEU A 76 27.57 -7.79 14.29
CA LEU A 76 28.44 -8.94 14.05
C LEU A 76 29.91 -8.53 13.85
N GLU A 77 30.17 -7.43 13.15
CA GLU A 77 31.51 -6.86 12.99
C GLU A 77 32.11 -6.43 14.34
N SER A 78 31.29 -5.85 15.22
CA SER A 78 31.72 -5.48 16.57
C SER A 78 32.10 -6.70 17.40
N LEU A 79 31.30 -7.78 17.32
CA LEU A 79 31.62 -9.05 17.97
C LEU A 79 32.91 -9.67 17.42
N LEU A 80 33.13 -9.64 16.09
CA LEU A 80 34.38 -10.11 15.49
C LEU A 80 35.60 -9.40 16.07
N VAL A 81 35.53 -8.08 16.22
CA VAL A 81 36.62 -7.28 16.81
C VAL A 81 36.85 -7.66 18.27
N GLU A 82 35.79 -7.81 19.06
CA GLU A 82 35.86 -8.18 20.47
C GLU A 82 36.47 -9.58 20.66
N PHE A 83 35.97 -10.57 19.92
CA PHE A 83 36.50 -11.94 19.99
C PHE A 83 37.93 -12.03 19.45
N ARG A 84 38.30 -11.24 18.45
CA ARG A 84 39.68 -11.17 17.97
C ARG A 84 40.60 -10.62 19.05
N PHE A 85 40.17 -9.57 19.76
CA PHE A 85 40.91 -9.02 20.89
C PHE A 85 41.07 -10.07 22.00
N LEU A 86 40.02 -10.80 22.34
CA LEU A 86 40.07 -11.87 23.35
C LEU A 86 41.06 -12.98 22.97
N ASN A 87 41.14 -13.38 21.70
CA ASN A 87 42.15 -14.33 21.24
C ASN A 87 43.57 -13.75 21.42
N LEU A 88 43.80 -12.49 21.02
CA LEU A 88 45.12 -11.86 21.11
C LEU A 88 45.66 -11.74 22.54
N ILE A 89 44.77 -11.57 23.53
CA ILE A 89 45.16 -11.53 24.95
C ILE A 89 45.23 -12.93 25.59
N GLY A 90 45.00 -14.00 24.83
CA GLY A 90 44.98 -15.38 25.30
C GLY A 90 43.73 -15.78 26.09
N GLY A 91 42.65 -14.98 26.03
CA GLY A 91 41.37 -15.28 26.66
C GLY A 91 40.57 -16.36 25.93
N ILE A 92 40.87 -16.60 24.65
CA ILE A 92 40.29 -17.66 23.82
C ILE A 92 41.42 -18.31 23.01
N ASP A 93 41.36 -19.62 22.81
CA ASP A 93 42.31 -20.35 21.96
C ASP A 93 42.05 -20.18 20.45
N ASP A 94 43.05 -20.49 19.63
CA ASP A 94 42.98 -20.31 18.17
C ASP A 94 41.96 -21.21 17.46
N GLU A 95 41.58 -22.34 18.07
CA GLU A 95 40.56 -23.23 17.52
C GLU A 95 39.18 -22.60 17.68
N LYS A 96 38.81 -22.20 18.92
CA LYS A 96 37.56 -21.50 19.19
C LYS A 96 37.46 -20.18 18.45
N TRP A 97 38.55 -19.43 18.33
CA TRP A 97 38.55 -18.20 17.52
C TRP A 97 38.19 -18.48 16.06
N ARG A 98 38.76 -19.53 15.45
CA ARG A 98 38.44 -19.91 14.07
C ARG A 98 36.97 -20.27 13.89
N ASP A 99 36.40 -21.02 14.82
CA ASP A 99 34.97 -21.37 14.77
C ASP A 99 34.08 -20.13 14.85
N ILE A 100 34.39 -19.20 15.78
CA ILE A 100 33.66 -17.93 15.92
C ILE A 100 33.79 -17.06 14.68
N ASP A 101 35.00 -16.92 14.13
CA ASP A 101 35.27 -16.15 12.92
C ASP A 101 34.46 -16.67 11.74
N VAL A 102 34.46 -18.00 11.53
CA VAL A 102 33.66 -18.63 10.46
C VAL A 102 32.18 -18.36 10.64
N ILE A 103 31.63 -18.55 11.84
CA ILE A 103 30.20 -18.35 12.11
C ILE A 103 29.78 -16.89 11.89
N LEU A 104 30.54 -15.94 12.42
CA LEU A 104 30.21 -14.52 12.32
C LEU A 104 30.34 -14.02 10.87
N ASN A 105 31.38 -14.44 10.13
CA ASN A 105 31.51 -14.10 8.71
C ASN A 105 30.39 -14.74 7.87
N LEU A 106 29.97 -15.97 8.16
CA LEU A 106 28.80 -16.58 7.52
C LEU A 106 27.53 -15.76 7.78
N GLY A 107 27.33 -15.29 9.01
CA GLY A 107 26.22 -14.41 9.38
C GLY A 107 26.25 -13.08 8.61
N ILE A 108 27.40 -12.42 8.55
CA ILE A 108 27.59 -11.16 7.80
C ILE A 108 27.28 -11.36 6.31
N ASN A 109 27.83 -12.42 5.71
CA ASN A 109 27.62 -12.72 4.29
C ASN A 109 26.15 -13.06 4.00
N SER A 110 25.51 -13.82 4.88
CA SER A 110 24.07 -14.13 4.79
C SER A 110 23.22 -12.87 4.84
N LEU A 111 23.52 -11.93 5.75
CA LEU A 111 22.82 -10.64 5.84
C LEU A 111 23.01 -9.79 4.58
N LYS A 112 24.25 -9.71 4.07
CA LYS A 112 24.56 -9.01 2.81
C LYS A 112 23.79 -9.61 1.63
N GLU A 113 23.77 -10.93 1.51
CA GLU A 113 23.00 -11.61 0.48
C GLU A 113 21.49 -11.43 0.64
N HIS A 114 20.98 -11.41 1.87
CA HIS A 114 19.56 -11.21 2.14
C HIS A 114 19.12 -9.80 1.76
N LEU A 115 19.93 -8.77 1.99
CA LEU A 115 19.68 -7.41 1.49
C LEU A 115 19.59 -7.40 -0.04
N ASP A 116 20.57 -8.03 -0.68
CA ASP A 116 20.63 -8.12 -2.14
C ASP A 116 19.42 -8.87 -2.72
N LYS A 117 19.01 -9.96 -2.08
CA LYS A 117 17.86 -10.79 -2.47
C LYS A 117 16.53 -10.13 -2.16
N SER A 118 16.38 -9.42 -1.04
CA SER A 118 15.13 -8.72 -0.68
C SER A 118 14.89 -7.52 -1.61
N VAL A 119 15.93 -6.78 -2.00
CA VAL A 119 15.87 -5.76 -3.07
C VAL A 119 15.51 -6.40 -4.43
N LYS A 120 15.95 -7.64 -4.66
CA LYS A 120 15.72 -8.37 -5.92
C LYS A 120 14.43 -9.19 -5.95
N LYS A 121 13.80 -9.56 -4.83
CA LYS A 121 12.71 -10.56 -4.79
C LYS A 121 11.56 -10.10 -3.89
N CYS A 122 10.66 -9.29 -4.46
CA CYS A 122 9.28 -9.17 -3.97
C CYS A 122 8.34 -9.94 -4.90
N THR A 123 8.43 -11.25 -4.87
CA THR A 123 7.57 -12.18 -5.63
C THR A 123 6.10 -12.16 -5.17
N GLY A 124 5.78 -11.48 -4.06
CA GLY A 124 4.40 -11.31 -3.60
C GLY A 124 3.59 -10.27 -4.37
N LEU A 125 4.25 -9.28 -5.00
CA LEU A 125 3.56 -8.17 -5.66
C LEU A 125 3.00 -8.56 -7.04
N GLU A 126 3.57 -9.56 -7.70
CA GLU A 126 3.11 -10.02 -9.03
C GLU A 126 1.71 -10.60 -8.98
N ASN A 127 1.39 -11.38 -7.93
CA ASN A 127 0.06 -11.96 -7.74
C ASN A 127 -0.98 -10.87 -7.39
N THR A 128 -0.61 -9.89 -6.58
CA THR A 128 -1.47 -8.74 -6.27
C THR A 128 -1.68 -7.85 -7.49
N LEU A 129 -0.64 -7.61 -8.29
CA LEU A 129 -0.70 -6.82 -9.53
C LEU A 129 -1.55 -7.51 -10.61
N LEU A 130 -1.47 -8.84 -10.73
CA LEU A 130 -2.35 -9.63 -11.60
C LEU A 130 -3.82 -9.56 -11.17
N LEU A 131 -4.10 -9.66 -9.86
CA LEU A 131 -5.44 -9.50 -9.32
C LEU A 131 -6.01 -8.10 -9.58
N VAL A 132 -5.21 -7.05 -9.37
CA VAL A 132 -5.61 -5.65 -9.61
C VAL A 132 -5.84 -5.38 -11.10
N LYS A 133 -4.94 -5.85 -11.98
CA LYS A 133 -5.14 -5.75 -13.45
C LYS A 133 -6.41 -6.45 -13.91
N ARG A 134 -6.71 -7.65 -13.38
CA ARG A 134 -7.91 -8.42 -13.71
C ARG A 134 -9.19 -7.75 -13.22
N GLN A 135 -9.19 -7.18 -12.02
CA GLN A 135 -10.34 -6.45 -11.47
C GLN A 135 -10.58 -5.11 -12.18
N ASN A 136 -9.53 -4.38 -12.57
CA ASN A 136 -9.67 -3.12 -13.30
C ASN A 136 -10.17 -3.34 -14.74
N SER A 137 -9.72 -4.40 -15.42
CA SER A 137 -10.24 -4.76 -16.74
C SER A 137 -11.73 -5.14 -16.72
N GLN A 138 -12.18 -5.80 -15.64
CA GLN A 138 -13.60 -6.15 -15.44
C GLN A 138 -14.48 -4.96 -15.01
N ARG A 139 -13.91 -3.98 -14.29
CA ARG A 139 -14.63 -2.76 -13.90
C ARG A 139 -14.76 -1.77 -15.07
N LEU A 140 -13.74 -1.69 -15.93
CA LEU A 140 -13.79 -0.82 -17.13
C LEU A 140 -14.81 -1.33 -18.16
N SER A 141 -14.90 -2.66 -18.37
CA SER A 141 -15.90 -3.25 -19.27
C SER A 141 -17.33 -3.07 -18.76
N ARG A 142 -17.56 -3.15 -17.45
CA ARG A 142 -18.88 -2.85 -16.84
C ARG A 142 -19.23 -1.36 -16.91
N GLY A 143 -18.27 -0.47 -16.68
CA GLY A 143 -18.47 0.97 -16.79
C GLY A 143 -18.79 1.43 -18.22
N ILE A 144 -18.10 0.88 -19.23
CA ILE A 144 -18.36 1.20 -20.64
C ILE A 144 -19.74 0.67 -21.10
N LYS A 145 -20.19 -0.49 -20.60
CA LYS A 145 -21.53 -1.02 -20.88
C LYS A 145 -22.63 -0.11 -20.31
N ALA A 146 -22.47 0.33 -19.06
CA ALA A 146 -23.43 1.22 -18.40
C ALA A 146 -23.52 2.62 -19.04
N ILE A 147 -22.46 3.10 -19.69
CA ILE A 147 -22.47 4.38 -20.42
C ILE A 147 -23.23 4.26 -21.74
N ARG A 148 -23.09 3.15 -22.47
CA ARG A 148 -23.84 2.92 -23.72
C ARG A 148 -25.35 2.75 -23.50
N GLU A 149 -25.74 2.12 -22.39
CA GLU A 149 -27.15 1.93 -22.04
C GLU A 149 -27.85 3.23 -21.59
N HIS A 150 -27.09 4.27 -21.22
CA HIS A 150 -27.64 5.57 -20.81
C HIS A 150 -27.93 6.54 -21.97
N ASP A 151 -27.35 6.33 -23.15
CA ASP A 151 -27.52 7.22 -24.32
C ASP A 151 -28.71 6.83 -25.22
N GLU A 152 -29.17 5.57 -25.16
CA GLU A 152 -30.33 5.08 -25.95
C GLU A 152 -31.70 5.28 -25.25
N LEU A 153 -31.72 5.71 -23.98
CA LEU A 153 -32.96 5.85 -23.18
C LEU A 153 -33.24 7.28 -22.68
N ALA A 154 -32.46 8.28 -23.08
CA ALA A 154 -32.69 9.71 -22.75
C ALA A 154 -33.87 10.35 -23.50
N SER A 155 -34.87 9.56 -23.89
CA SER A 155 -36.13 10.00 -24.51
C SER A 155 -37.33 9.41 -23.79
N THR A 156 -37.33 9.31 -22.45
CA THR A 156 -38.59 9.20 -21.68
C THR A 156 -38.34 9.35 -20.17
N SER A 157 -39.04 10.31 -19.57
CA SER A 157 -39.45 10.45 -18.15
C SER A 157 -38.42 10.25 -17.03
N LEU A 158 -38.30 11.33 -16.24
CA LEU A 158 -37.93 11.37 -14.83
C LEU A 158 -38.44 10.15 -14.05
N GLU A 159 -37.54 9.32 -13.53
CA GLU A 159 -37.78 8.57 -12.30
C GLU A 159 -36.45 8.16 -11.65
N GLU A 160 -36.35 8.49 -10.36
CA GLU A 160 -35.20 8.30 -9.48
C GLU A 160 -34.83 6.81 -9.39
N THR A 161 -33.68 6.41 -9.94
CA THR A 161 -33.17 5.05 -9.81
C THR A 161 -31.95 5.00 -8.89
N LYS A 162 -32.24 4.54 -7.67
CA LYS A 162 -31.36 4.01 -6.60
C LYS A 162 -30.03 3.39 -7.10
N PRO A 163 -28.86 3.76 -6.55
CA PRO A 163 -27.62 3.07 -6.85
C PRO A 163 -27.50 1.75 -6.07
N LEU A 164 -27.26 0.67 -6.81
CA LEU A 164 -26.91 -0.65 -6.31
C LEU A 164 -25.58 -0.63 -5.52
N ASN A 165 -25.61 -1.30 -4.36
CA ASN A 165 -24.54 -1.57 -3.39
C ASN A 165 -24.15 -0.40 -2.48
N GLU A 166 -25.08 -0.03 -1.61
CA GLU A 166 -24.86 0.81 -0.44
C GLU A 166 -23.87 0.16 0.55
N SER A 167 -22.59 0.53 0.47
CA SER A 167 -21.67 0.35 1.59
C SER A 167 -22.16 1.22 2.76
N HIS A 168 -22.95 0.63 3.65
CA HIS A 168 -23.46 1.30 4.84
C HIS A 168 -22.47 1.14 6.00
N CYS A 169 -22.60 2.01 7.00
CA CYS A 169 -21.75 2.03 8.18
C CYS A 169 -21.82 0.70 8.92
N MET A 170 -20.67 0.06 9.14
CA MET A 170 -20.53 -1.18 9.91
C MET A 170 -19.75 -0.89 11.19
N ASN A 171 -20.24 0.05 12.00
CA ASN A 171 -19.59 0.43 13.24
C ASN A 171 -19.69 -0.71 14.27
N PRO A 172 -18.56 -1.30 14.74
CA PRO A 172 -18.57 -2.36 15.75
C PRO A 172 -19.30 -1.98 17.04
N TRP A 173 -19.25 -0.71 17.42
CA TRP A 173 -19.87 -0.18 18.64
C TRP A 173 -21.30 0.30 18.42
N LYS A 174 -21.79 0.28 17.16
CA LYS A 174 -23.16 0.68 16.79
C LYS A 174 -23.64 -0.14 15.59
N PRO A 175 -23.89 -1.45 15.76
CA PRO A 175 -24.11 -2.39 14.67
C PRO A 175 -25.40 -2.14 13.87
N ASN A 176 -26.35 -1.40 14.46
CA ASN A 176 -27.61 -1.04 13.81
C ASN A 176 -27.51 0.20 12.90
N CYS A 177 -26.34 0.84 12.81
CA CYS A 177 -26.16 1.96 11.90
C CYS A 177 -26.25 1.48 10.45
N ARG A 178 -27.07 2.12 9.63
CA ARG A 178 -27.17 1.83 8.19
C ARG A 178 -26.93 3.06 7.32
N ARG A 179 -26.30 4.09 7.89
CA ARG A 179 -26.02 5.31 7.15
C ARG A 179 -24.96 5.05 6.09
N THR A 180 -25.14 5.65 4.93
CA THR A 180 -24.28 5.48 3.75
C THR A 180 -23.27 6.63 3.58
N ASP A 181 -23.29 7.63 4.47
CA ASP A 181 -22.35 8.76 4.51
C ASP A 181 -21.00 8.37 5.15
N ILE A 182 -20.32 7.39 4.55
CA ILE A 182 -19.04 6.86 5.03
C ILE A 182 -17.97 7.97 5.05
N LYS A 183 -17.33 8.16 6.21
CA LYS A 183 -16.26 9.15 6.43
C LYS A 183 -14.89 8.52 6.40
N LEU A 184 -14.74 7.33 6.98
CA LEU A 184 -13.50 6.55 6.98
C LEU A 184 -13.80 5.06 7.11
N SER A 185 -12.76 4.24 7.05
CA SER A 185 -12.84 2.81 7.33
C SER A 185 -11.76 2.42 8.33
N ILE A 186 -12.07 1.45 9.21
CA ILE A 186 -11.16 0.95 10.25
C ILE A 186 -10.89 -0.54 10.06
N TYR A 187 -9.76 -1.02 10.61
CA TYR A 187 -9.51 -2.45 10.76
C TYR A 187 -9.91 -2.88 12.17
N TYR A 188 -10.82 -3.85 12.28
CA TYR A 188 -11.29 -4.38 13.56
C TYR A 188 -11.50 -5.90 13.46
N ASN A 189 -10.94 -6.68 14.37
CA ASN A 189 -10.95 -8.15 14.35
C ASN A 189 -10.61 -8.75 12.98
N GLY A 190 -9.55 -8.23 12.35
CA GLY A 190 -9.10 -8.71 11.05
C GLY A 190 -9.98 -8.30 9.85
N ARG A 191 -11.01 -7.45 10.04
CA ARG A 191 -11.93 -7.02 8.99
C ARG A 191 -11.87 -5.51 8.76
N PHE A 192 -11.97 -5.11 7.49
CA PHE A 192 -12.06 -3.70 7.10
C PHE A 192 -13.52 -3.25 7.12
N LEU A 193 -13.85 -2.28 7.98
CA LEU A 193 -15.23 -1.86 8.25
C LEU A 193 -15.43 -0.36 7.95
N PRO A 194 -16.42 0.01 7.12
CA PRO A 194 -16.73 1.42 6.84
C PRO A 194 -17.48 2.09 8.00
N ILE A 195 -17.13 3.33 8.35
CA ILE A 195 -17.72 4.12 9.43
C ILE A 195 -18.29 5.44 8.90
N CYS A 196 -19.57 5.74 9.18
CA CYS A 196 -20.20 6.99 8.78
C CYS A 196 -19.66 8.21 9.54
N ARG A 197 -19.87 9.41 8.98
CA ARG A 197 -19.44 10.68 9.58
C ARG A 197 -19.92 10.86 11.02
N ARG A 198 -21.18 10.51 11.31
CA ARG A 198 -21.74 10.64 12.67
C ARG A 198 -21.09 9.66 13.65
N CYS A 199 -20.97 8.39 13.28
CA CYS A 199 -20.29 7.40 14.12
C CYS A 199 -18.84 7.79 14.36
N TRP A 200 -18.17 8.34 13.34
CA TRP A 200 -16.81 8.82 13.50
C TRP A 200 -16.70 9.98 14.50
N SER A 201 -17.56 11.00 14.41
CA SER A 201 -17.57 12.10 15.39
C SER A 201 -17.73 11.58 16.82
N GLU A 202 -18.69 10.67 17.03
CA GLU A 202 -18.95 10.04 18.33
C GLU A 202 -17.75 9.20 18.84
N ILE A 203 -16.94 8.63 17.94
CA ILE A 203 -15.74 7.85 18.29
C ILE A 203 -14.56 8.77 18.56
N SER A 204 -14.34 9.81 17.74
CA SER A 204 -13.21 10.73 17.86
C SER A 204 -13.24 11.58 19.13
N GLU A 205 -14.44 11.75 19.70
CA GLU A 205 -14.63 12.46 20.97
C GLU A 205 -14.42 11.53 22.20
N LYS A 206 -14.26 10.22 21.98
CA LYS A 206 -14.01 9.24 23.05
C LYS A 206 -12.53 8.91 23.14
N ASN A 207 -12.04 8.75 24.37
CA ASN A 207 -10.67 8.38 24.64
C ASN A 207 -10.49 6.85 24.53
N ILE A 208 -10.57 6.33 23.30
CA ILE A 208 -10.40 4.89 23.01
C ILE A 208 -9.00 4.71 22.42
N GLU A 209 -8.14 4.03 23.17
CA GLU A 209 -6.79 3.69 22.73
C GLU A 209 -6.77 2.33 22.03
N TRP A 210 -5.94 2.20 21.00
CA TRP A 210 -5.72 0.94 20.30
C TRP A 210 -4.67 0.13 21.07
N THR A 211 -5.10 -0.90 21.80
CA THR A 211 -4.17 -1.86 22.38
C THR A 211 -3.70 -2.81 21.28
N VAL A 212 -2.42 -2.74 20.94
CA VAL A 212 -1.78 -3.73 20.07
C VAL A 212 -1.72 -5.03 20.88
N GLN A 213 -2.55 -6.01 20.51
CA GLN A 213 -2.38 -7.36 21.04
C GLN A 213 -1.13 -7.95 20.38
N GLU A 214 -0.02 -7.91 21.11
CA GLU A 214 1.15 -8.73 20.79
C GLU A 214 0.70 -10.19 20.85
N SER A 215 0.62 -10.83 19.69
CA SER A 215 0.48 -12.28 19.62
C SER A 215 1.79 -12.88 20.12
N THR A 216 1.84 -13.18 21.42
CA THR A 216 2.87 -14.02 22.03
C THR A 216 2.91 -15.35 21.29
N TYR A 217 4.01 -15.58 20.59
CA TYR A 217 4.44 -16.90 20.11
C TYR A 217 5.26 -17.60 21.20
#